data_AF-A0A7C3HU69-F1
#
_entry.id   AF-A0A7C3HU69-F1
#
_cell.length_a   1.000
_cell.length_b   1.000
_cell.length_c   1.000
_cell.angle_alpha   90.00
_cell.angle_beta   90.00
_cell.angle_gamma   90.00
#
_symmetry.space_group_name_H-M   'P 1'
#
loop_
_entity.id
_entity.type
_entity.pdbx_description
1 polymer ?
#
loop_
_entity_poly.entity_id
_entity_poly.type
_entity_poly.pdbx_seq_one_letter_code
_entity_poly.pdbx_strand_id
1 'polypeptide(L)'
;MILYHANGEAFVLSPVLWRSALELARSAGWQPRGTLPPPIDLDRAPVLWHGAYDPAAGQQVSKSDALALSSALWRALAADRHLGQELHLLAEFCRAGSFLICASPGITDSLASLVEHTSAGSSVPQAPGQIQPLQNSSASPQEAAS
;
A
#
# COMPACT_ATOMS: atom_id res chain seq x y z
N MET A 1 -7.13 1.08 -3.77
CA MET A 1 -6.76 2.21 -2.89
C MET A 1 -6.70 1.72 -1.46
N ILE A 2 -6.01 2.44 -0.57
CA ILE A 2 -5.81 1.99 0.81
C ILE A 2 -6.11 3.14 1.76
N LEU A 3 -6.91 2.88 2.78
CA LEU A 3 -7.12 3.80 3.90
C LEU A 3 -6.20 3.40 5.05
N TYR A 4 -5.55 4.36 5.69
CA TYR A 4 -4.62 4.09 6.79
C TYR A 4 -4.97 4.87 8.05
N HIS A 5 -5.09 4.18 9.17
CA HIS A 5 -5.10 4.81 10.49
C HIS A 5 -3.68 5.05 11.01
N ALA A 6 -3.54 5.98 11.96
CA ALA A 6 -2.26 6.27 12.60
C ALA A 6 -1.69 5.10 13.44
N ASN A 7 -2.53 4.13 13.80
CA ASN A 7 -2.14 2.91 14.50
C ASN A 7 -1.57 1.83 13.57
N GLY A 8 -1.49 2.09 12.26
CA GLY A 8 -1.00 1.14 11.25
C GLY A 8 -2.07 0.21 10.67
N GLU A 9 -3.32 0.29 11.12
CA GLU A 9 -4.43 -0.45 10.50
C GLU A 9 -4.71 0.09 9.10
N ALA A 10 -4.96 -0.83 8.17
CA ALA A 10 -5.18 -0.53 6.78
C ALA A 10 -6.48 -1.19 6.28
N PHE A 11 -7.22 -0.46 5.45
CA PHE A 11 -8.39 -0.98 4.76
C PHE A 11 -8.21 -0.81 3.25
N VAL A 12 -8.12 -1.93 2.54
CA VAL A 12 -7.95 -1.95 1.08
C VAL A 12 -9.31 -2.05 0.43
N LEU A 13 -9.59 -1.16 -0.52
CA LEU A 13 -10.83 -1.15 -1.27
C LEU A 13 -10.61 -0.68 -2.71
N SER A 14 -11.56 -0.99 -3.60
CA SER A 14 -11.52 -0.46 -4.96
C SER A 14 -11.93 1.02 -4.99
N PRO A 15 -11.39 1.84 -5.92
CA PRO A 15 -11.87 3.21 -6.11
C PRO A 15 -13.35 3.31 -6.47
N VAL A 16 -13.91 2.27 -7.09
CA VAL A 16 -15.35 2.17 -7.39
C VAL A 16 -16.15 2.05 -6.10
N LEU A 17 -15.78 1.10 -5.22
CA LEU A 17 -16.44 0.94 -3.92
C LEU A 17 -16.33 2.21 -3.07
N TRP A 18 -15.16 2.85 -3.05
CA TRP A 18 -14.99 4.11 -2.33
C TRP A 18 -15.96 5.19 -2.80
N ARG A 19 -16.01 5.47 -4.10
CA ARG A 19 -16.93 6.47 -4.66
C ARG A 19 -18.39 6.12 -4.38
N SER A 20 -18.77 4.86 -4.57
CA SER A 20 -20.12 4.38 -4.25
C SER A 20 -20.48 4.57 -2.78
N ALA A 21 -19.54 4.29 -1.86
CA ALA A 21 -19.74 4.50 -0.43
C ALA A 21 -19.93 5.99 -0.09
N LEU A 22 -19.16 6.89 -0.71
CA LEU A 22 -19.33 8.33 -0.50
C LEU A 22 -20.70 8.83 -1.00
N GLU A 23 -21.14 8.38 -2.18
CA GLU A 23 -22.46 8.72 -2.73
C GLU A 23 -23.59 8.18 -1.86
N LEU A 24 -23.45 6.92 -1.40
CA LEU A 24 -24.41 6.30 -0.51
C LEU A 24 -24.48 7.01 0.85
N ALA A 25 -23.34 7.42 1.41
CA ALA A 25 -23.33 8.19 2.64
C ALA A 25 -24.01 9.56 2.46
N ARG A 26 -23.78 10.24 1.32
CA ARG A 26 -24.46 11.51 0.99
C ARG A 26 -25.97 11.33 0.90
N SER A 27 -26.44 10.29 0.22
CA SER A 27 -27.88 10.00 0.15
C SER A 27 -28.48 9.65 1.52
N ALA A 28 -27.67 9.08 2.42
CA ALA A 28 -28.00 8.84 3.82
C ALA A 28 -27.76 10.05 4.76
N GLY A 29 -27.56 11.25 4.21
CA GLY A 29 -27.49 12.53 4.94
C GLY A 29 -26.11 12.91 5.46
N TRP A 30 -25.03 12.27 5.01
CA TRP A 30 -23.68 12.75 5.30
C TRP A 30 -23.38 14.05 4.54
N GLN A 31 -22.86 15.05 5.25
CA GLN A 31 -22.37 16.29 4.69
C GLN A 31 -20.84 16.29 4.79
N PRO A 32 -20.12 16.12 3.66
CA PRO A 32 -18.67 16.06 3.68
C PRO A 32 -18.06 17.36 4.20
N ARG A 33 -17.16 17.27 5.18
CA ARG A 33 -16.42 18.44 5.69
C ARG A 33 -15.16 18.76 4.90
N GLY A 34 -14.82 17.89 3.96
CA GLY A 34 -13.57 17.94 3.23
C GLY A 34 -12.41 17.31 3.99
N THR A 35 -11.36 17.00 3.25
CA THR A 35 -10.10 16.45 3.75
C THR A 35 -9.06 17.55 4.00
N LEU A 36 -8.07 17.26 4.85
CA LEU A 36 -6.84 18.05 4.88
C LEU A 36 -5.99 17.70 3.65
N PRO A 37 -5.20 18.65 3.12
CA PRO A 37 -4.43 18.43 1.90
C PRO A 37 -3.51 17.22 2.00
N PRO A 38 -3.22 16.56 0.87
CA PRO A 38 -2.14 15.59 0.80
C PRO A 38 -0.78 16.25 1.11
N PRO A 39 0.28 15.47 1.35
CA PRO A 39 1.65 15.98 1.45
C PRO A 39 1.99 16.88 0.25
N ILE A 40 2.62 18.02 0.53
CA ILE A 40 2.96 19.03 -0.48
C ILE A 40 4.17 18.55 -1.29
N ASP A 41 4.10 18.71 -2.62
CA ASP A 41 5.26 18.58 -3.50
C ASP A 41 6.16 19.82 -3.32
N LEU A 42 7.38 19.61 -2.84
CA LEU A 42 8.33 20.69 -2.52
C LEU A 42 8.81 21.43 -3.77
N ASP A 43 8.74 20.80 -4.94
CA ASP A 43 9.18 21.37 -6.22
C ASP A 43 8.05 22.13 -6.93
N ARG A 44 6.84 22.14 -6.35
CA ARG A 44 5.67 22.82 -6.92
C ARG A 44 5.16 23.92 -6.01
N ALA A 45 4.63 24.96 -6.64
CA ALA A 45 3.90 25.99 -5.90
C ALA A 45 2.71 25.37 -5.15
N PRO A 46 2.45 25.77 -3.88
CA PRO A 46 1.29 25.30 -3.14
C PRO A 46 0.00 25.62 -3.90
N VAL A 47 -0.84 24.61 -4.11
CA VAL A 47 -2.17 24.77 -4.70
C VAL A 47 -3.20 24.76 -3.58
N LEU A 48 -4.23 25.61 -3.69
CA LEU A 48 -5.35 25.60 -2.76
C LEU A 48 -6.05 24.24 -2.78
N TRP A 49 -6.16 23.60 -1.62
CA TRP A 49 -6.88 22.33 -1.50
C TRP A 49 -8.36 22.54 -1.22
N HIS A 50 -9.20 21.94 -2.06
CA HIS A 50 -10.66 22.07 -1.96
C HIS A 50 -11.33 20.97 -1.11
N GLY A 51 -10.55 20.18 -0.38
CA GLY A 51 -11.09 19.16 0.52
C GLY A 51 -11.58 17.89 -0.17
N ALA A 52 -11.04 17.54 -1.34
CA ALA A 52 -11.54 16.39 -2.11
C ALA A 52 -11.23 15.04 -1.42
N TYR A 53 -12.09 14.03 -1.65
CA TYR A 53 -11.88 12.66 -1.17
C TYR A 53 -11.30 11.74 -2.25
N ASP A 54 -11.13 12.27 -3.45
CA ASP A 54 -10.56 11.63 -4.64
C ASP A 54 -9.78 12.71 -5.43
N PRO A 55 -8.63 12.41 -6.07
CA PRO A 55 -7.93 11.11 -6.07
C PRO A 55 -7.36 10.74 -4.71
N ALA A 56 -7.01 9.47 -4.52
CA ALA A 56 -6.29 9.00 -3.33
C ALA A 56 -4.81 9.46 -3.38
N ALA A 57 -4.54 10.66 -2.86
CA ALA A 57 -3.24 11.34 -2.94
C ALA A 57 -2.52 11.45 -1.58
N GLY A 58 -3.03 10.82 -0.54
CA GLY A 58 -2.52 10.92 0.83
C GLY A 58 -3.21 12.01 1.67
N GLN A 59 -4.35 12.53 1.21
CA GLN A 59 -5.17 13.46 1.98
C GLN A 59 -5.74 12.81 3.25
N GLN A 60 -5.98 13.61 4.29
CA GLN A 60 -6.46 13.12 5.59
C GLN A 60 -7.95 13.42 5.80
N VAL A 61 -8.71 12.41 6.22
CA VAL A 61 -10.06 12.56 6.74
C VAL A 61 -9.99 12.81 8.25
N SER A 62 -10.60 13.91 8.70
CA SER A 62 -10.64 14.25 10.13
C SER A 62 -11.47 13.24 10.92
N LYS A 63 -11.17 13.08 12.22
CA LYS A 63 -11.93 12.15 13.09
C LYS A 63 -13.43 12.46 13.09
N SER A 64 -13.81 13.74 13.17
CA SER A 64 -15.22 14.13 13.17
C SER A 64 -15.94 13.76 11.87
N ASP A 65 -15.24 13.88 10.74
CA ASP A 65 -15.82 13.60 9.43
C ASP A 65 -15.89 12.09 9.17
N ALA A 66 -14.88 11.33 9.61
CA ALA A 66 -14.89 9.87 9.62
C ALA A 66 -16.06 9.30 10.45
N LEU A 67 -16.30 9.84 11.65
CA LEU A 67 -17.45 9.43 12.48
C LEU A 67 -18.80 9.76 11.83
N ALA A 68 -18.91 10.92 11.17
CA ALA A 68 -20.11 11.31 10.45
C ALA A 68 -20.36 10.39 9.23
N LEU A 69 -19.31 10.06 8.49
CA LEU A 69 -19.33 9.11 7.37
C LEU A 69 -19.75 7.71 7.85
N SER A 70 -19.13 7.19 8.91
CA SER A 70 -19.50 5.92 9.54
C SER A 70 -20.99 5.87 9.89
N SER A 71 -21.48 6.91 10.58
CA SER A 71 -22.87 7.00 11.00
C SER A 71 -23.84 6.97 9.82
N ALA A 72 -23.49 7.62 8.71
CA ALA A 72 -24.31 7.63 7.50
C ALA A 72 -24.28 6.28 6.76
N LEU A 73 -23.12 5.62 6.69
CA LEU A 73 -23.02 4.28 6.13
C LEU A 73 -23.86 3.29 6.94
N TRP A 74 -23.83 3.35 8.28
CA TRP A 74 -24.70 2.52 9.12
C TRP A 74 -26.19 2.77 8.88
N ARG A 75 -26.61 4.01 8.65
CA ARG A 75 -28.00 4.32 8.26
C ARG A 75 -28.35 3.70 6.90
N ALA A 76 -27.46 3.78 5.93
CA ALA A 76 -27.67 3.17 4.62
C ALA A 76 -27.79 1.63 4.71
N LEU A 77 -26.90 0.99 5.46
CA LEU A 77 -26.92 -0.46 5.71
C LEU A 77 -28.20 -0.92 6.42
N ALA A 78 -28.73 -0.11 7.34
CA ALA A 78 -30.01 -0.39 8.00
C ALA A 78 -31.22 -0.26 7.04
N ALA A 79 -31.11 0.61 6.02
CA ALA A 79 -32.16 0.82 5.02
C ALA A 79 -32.13 -0.24 3.91
N ASP A 80 -30.96 -0.79 3.58
CA ASP A 80 -30.80 -1.84 2.59
C ASP A 80 -29.82 -2.93 3.05
N ARG A 81 -30.40 -4.06 3.49
CA ARG A 81 -29.68 -5.26 3.95
C ARG A 81 -28.91 -6.01 2.86
N HIS A 82 -29.09 -5.67 1.58
CA HIS A 82 -28.35 -6.27 0.48
C HIS A 82 -27.00 -5.58 0.23
N LEU A 83 -26.75 -4.43 0.89
CA LEU A 83 -25.46 -3.77 0.86
C LEU A 83 -24.37 -4.69 1.47
N GLY A 84 -23.24 -4.79 0.79
CA GLY A 84 -22.23 -5.82 1.04
C GLY A 84 -21.46 -5.69 2.36
N GLN A 85 -20.78 -6.78 2.73
CA GLN A 85 -19.89 -6.87 3.90
C GLN A 85 -18.78 -5.81 3.88
N GLU A 86 -18.26 -5.43 2.70
CA GLU A 86 -17.20 -4.42 2.60
C GLU A 86 -17.67 -3.04 3.09
N LEU A 87 -18.93 -2.68 2.90
CA LEU A 87 -19.48 -1.42 3.42
C LEU A 87 -19.61 -1.44 4.95
N HIS A 88 -19.94 -2.60 5.54
CA HIS A 88 -19.93 -2.77 6.99
C HIS A 88 -18.52 -2.58 7.55
N LEU A 89 -17.52 -3.20 6.93
CA LEU A 89 -16.12 -3.06 7.34
C LEU A 89 -15.63 -1.62 7.17
N LEU A 90 -16.01 -0.95 6.08
CA LEU A 90 -15.68 0.46 5.87
C LEU A 90 -16.33 1.36 6.92
N ALA A 91 -17.61 1.14 7.26
CA ALA A 91 -18.29 1.90 8.29
C ALA A 91 -17.62 1.73 9.65
N GLU A 92 -17.16 0.51 9.97
CA GLU A 92 -16.41 0.22 11.19
C GLU A 92 -15.03 0.91 11.18
N PHE A 93 -14.31 0.84 10.06
CA PHE A 93 -13.02 1.52 9.90
C PHE A 93 -13.18 3.03 10.11
N CYS A 94 -14.17 3.67 9.47
CA CYS A 94 -14.45 5.09 9.69
C CYS A 94 -14.81 5.42 11.15
N ARG A 95 -15.40 4.48 11.90
CA ARG A 95 -15.73 4.66 13.32
C ARG A 95 -14.49 4.74 14.20
N ALA A 96 -13.42 4.05 13.84
CA ALA A 96 -12.20 3.96 14.63
C ALA A 96 -11.44 5.31 14.71
N GLY A 97 -11.58 6.18 13.70
CA GLY A 97 -11.11 7.57 13.79
C GLY A 97 -10.64 8.17 12.47
N SER A 98 -9.73 9.14 12.55
CA SER A 98 -9.14 9.78 11.37
C SER A 98 -8.27 8.79 10.57
N PHE A 99 -8.23 8.96 9.26
CA PHE A 99 -7.42 8.13 8.37
C PHE A 99 -6.89 8.91 7.16
N LEU A 100 -5.85 8.38 6.54
CA LEU A 100 -5.33 8.84 5.25
C LEU A 100 -6.00 8.09 4.11
N ILE A 101 -6.18 8.76 2.97
CA ILE A 101 -6.65 8.15 1.72
C ILE A 101 -5.46 8.06 0.76
N CYS A 102 -4.84 6.88 0.69
CA CYS A 102 -3.65 6.66 -0.11
C CYS A 102 -3.98 5.89 -1.38
N ALA A 103 -3.29 6.23 -2.48
CA ALA A 103 -3.24 5.35 -3.63
C ALA A 103 -2.76 3.97 -3.16
N SER A 104 -3.34 2.93 -3.75
CA SER A 104 -2.62 1.67 -3.78
C SER A 104 -1.73 1.80 -5.00
N PRO A 105 -0.39 1.87 -4.87
CA PRO A 105 0.43 1.43 -5.97
C PRO A 105 -0.04 0.02 -6.36
N GLY A 106 0.27 -0.44 -7.58
CA GLY A 106 0.42 -1.86 -7.82
C GLY A 106 1.57 -2.38 -6.95
N ILE A 107 1.40 -2.41 -5.62
CA ILE A 107 2.43 -2.78 -4.64
C ILE A 107 2.92 -4.19 -4.95
N THR A 108 2.06 -5.03 -5.52
CA THR A 108 2.46 -6.34 -6.06
C THR A 108 3.52 -6.21 -7.14
N ASP A 109 3.39 -5.28 -8.09
CA ASP A 109 4.33 -5.13 -9.20
C ASP A 109 5.64 -4.51 -8.73
N SER A 110 5.58 -3.52 -7.84
CA SER A 110 6.78 -2.87 -7.29
C SER A 110 7.53 -3.77 -6.32
N LEU A 111 6.85 -4.54 -5.47
CA LEU A 111 7.51 -5.51 -4.58
C LEU A 111 8.03 -6.72 -5.35
N ALA A 112 7.29 -7.24 -6.35
CA ALA A 112 7.79 -8.30 -7.22
C ALA A 112 9.04 -7.84 -8.00
N SER A 113 9.03 -6.62 -8.55
CA SER A 113 10.19 -6.02 -9.20
C SER A 113 11.37 -5.82 -8.23
N LEU A 114 11.12 -5.39 -6.98
CA LEU A 114 12.15 -5.32 -5.93
C LEU A 114 12.75 -6.69 -5.61
N VAL A 115 11.94 -7.75 -5.54
CA VAL A 115 12.42 -9.12 -5.32
C VAL A 115 13.27 -9.61 -6.50
N GLU A 116 12.88 -9.31 -7.74
CA GLU A 116 13.70 -9.63 -8.94
C GLU A 116 15.05 -8.90 -8.93
N HIS A 117 15.08 -7.62 -8.53
CA HIS A 117 16.32 -6.85 -8.46
C HIS A 117 17.25 -7.26 -7.31
N THR A 118 16.71 -7.71 -6.18
CA THR A 118 17.52 -8.24 -5.06
C THR A 118 18.11 -9.63 -5.35
N SER A 119 17.44 -10.42 -6.19
CA SER A 119 17.92 -11.73 -6.65
C SER A 119 19.12 -11.61 -7.60
N ALA A 120 19.19 -10.53 -8.39
CA ALA A 120 20.28 -10.29 -9.35
C ALA A 120 21.54 -9.66 -8.72
N GLY A 121 21.46 -9.17 -7.48
CA GLY A 121 22.57 -8.51 -6.77
C GLY A 121 23.33 -9.38 -5.76
N SER A 122 22.89 -10.63 -5.51
CA SER A 122 23.59 -11.55 -4.61
C SER A 122 24.77 -12.26 -5.30
N SER A 123 25.71 -11.51 -5.86
CA SER A 123 27.08 -12.00 -6.01
C SER A 123 27.86 -11.62 -4.76
N VAL A 124 27.92 -12.55 -3.80
CA VAL A 124 28.83 -12.46 -2.66
C VAL A 124 30.25 -12.24 -3.21
N PRO A 125 30.99 -11.18 -2.83
CA PRO A 125 32.38 -11.06 -3.22
C PRO A 125 33.13 -12.23 -2.60
N GLN A 126 33.69 -13.10 -3.44
CA GLN A 126 34.55 -14.19 -3.02
C GLN A 126 35.78 -13.61 -2.30
N ALA A 127 35.91 -13.89 -1.00
CA ALA A 127 37.04 -13.46 -0.20
C ALA A 127 38.35 -14.05 -0.75
N PRO A 128 39.45 -13.28 -0.84
CA PRO A 128 40.72 -13.78 -1.32
C PRO A 128 41.39 -14.62 -0.24
N GLY A 129 41.60 -15.90 -0.52
CA GLY A 129 42.46 -16.77 0.28
C GLY A 129 41.79 -18.05 0.75
N GLN A 130 41.71 -19.05 -0.14
CA GLN A 130 41.77 -20.43 0.30
C GLN A 130 42.93 -21.14 -0.41
N ILE A 131 43.83 -21.61 0.44
CA ILE A 131 45.08 -22.32 0.17
C ILE A 131 44.78 -23.61 -0.59
N GLN A 132 45.44 -23.82 -1.72
CA GLN A 132 45.40 -25.10 -2.46
C GLN A 132 46.18 -26.16 -1.66
N PRO A 133 45.64 -27.38 -1.45
CA PRO A 133 46.44 -28.49 -0.95
C PRO A 133 47.39 -28.98 -2.05
N LEU A 134 48.67 -29.06 -1.71
CA LEU A 134 49.74 -29.65 -2.52
C LEU A 134 49.33 -31.04 -3.06
N GLN A 135 49.24 -31.19 -4.38
CA GLN A 135 49.32 -32.50 -5.02
C GLN A 135 50.80 -32.80 -5.32
N ASN A 136 51.38 -33.66 -4.50
CA ASN A 136 52.72 -34.18 -4.66
C ASN A 136 52.84 -34.89 -6.03
N SER A 137 53.76 -34.42 -6.86
CA SER A 137 54.22 -35.10 -8.06
C SER A 137 54.90 -36.42 -7.68
N SER A 138 54.62 -37.49 -8.41
CA SER A 138 55.54 -38.62 -8.52
C SER A 138 55.61 -39.02 -9.99
N ALA A 139 56.85 -39.09 -10.44
CA ALA A 139 57.31 -39.04 -11.82
C ALA A 139 56.94 -40.28 -12.66
N SER A 140 56.75 -40.05 -13.96
CA SER A 140 56.92 -41.06 -15.01
C SER A 140 58.38 -41.49 -15.12
N PRO A 141 58.63 -42.63 -15.79
CA PRO A 141 59.61 -42.59 -16.87
C PRO A 141 59.09 -43.15 -18.21
N GLN A 142 59.59 -42.54 -19.29
CA GLN A 142 59.69 -43.01 -20.68
C GLN A 142 60.30 -44.44 -20.77
N GLU A 143 60.27 -45.26 -21.83
CA GLU A 143 60.42 -45.00 -23.27
C GLU A 143 60.24 -46.30 -24.11
N ALA A 144 59.89 -46.14 -25.41
CA ALA A 144 60.25 -46.87 -26.65
C ALA A 144 60.29 -48.42 -26.82
N ALA A 145 59.64 -48.83 -27.93
CA ALA A 145 60.08 -49.71 -29.02
C ALA A 145 60.39 -51.21 -28.80
N SER A 146 59.59 -52.08 -29.43
CA SER A 146 59.94 -52.88 -30.62
C SER A 146 58.70 -53.52 -31.24
#